data_AF-R9GSL4-F1
#
_entry.id   AF-R9GSL4-F1
#
_cell.length_a   1.000
_cell.length_b   1.000
_cell.length_c   1.000
_cell.angle_alpha   90.00
_cell.angle_beta   90.00
_cell.angle_gamma   90.00
#
_symmetry.space_group_name_H-M   'P 1'
#
loop_
_entity.id
_entity.type
_entity.pdbx_description
1 polymer ?
#
loop_
_entity_poly.entity_id
_entity_poly.type
_entity_poly.pdbx_seq_one_letter_code
_entity_poly.pdbx_strand_id
1 'polypeptide(L)'
;MRTHTGFYNNTKGEFTTKALLGDTLVAAVHGYNVDTLVIPKANAVLFYLKRNSIQLQEVTINDTLLSPDKRLNRTKNEYKDIYFKGDPQDILQMGTENRPGGAGLGIDAIFSLLSREGKNARYLQEIIERDYKDNIINYRYTATLINRVTGLTDDRLLDFMQQYRPSYNFILRADEYQLISFIKESFRRYQSNPTLNRLPPLIPEYK
;
A
#
# COMPACT_ATOMS: atom_id res chain seq x y z
N MET A 1 -0.78 26.34 55.03
CA MET A 1 -0.01 26.86 53.88
C MET A 1 0.75 28.11 54.32
N ARG A 2 2.08 28.08 54.43
CA ARG A 2 2.85 29.22 55.01
C ARG A 2 3.96 29.82 54.14
N THR A 3 4.24 29.32 52.93
CA THR A 3 5.15 29.99 51.98
C THR A 3 4.76 29.68 50.53
N HIS A 4 4.38 30.70 49.76
CA HIS A 4 4.20 30.62 48.29
C HIS A 4 5.55 30.81 47.57
N THR A 5 6.54 29.98 47.91
CA THR A 5 7.87 30.02 47.28
C THR A 5 8.01 28.86 46.31
N GLY A 6 8.19 29.18 45.02
CA GLY A 6 8.54 28.20 43.99
C GLY A 6 10.03 27.87 44.04
N PHE A 7 10.36 26.58 43.88
CA PHE A 7 11.74 26.09 43.81
C PHE A 7 11.95 25.37 42.48
N TYR A 8 13.12 25.56 41.88
CA TYR A 8 13.51 24.88 40.65
C TYR A 8 14.49 23.74 41.00
N ASN A 9 14.37 22.63 40.28
CA ASN A 9 15.27 21.48 40.37
C ASN A 9 16.53 21.68 39.52
N ASN A 10 17.57 20.92 39.83
CA ASN A 10 18.75 20.81 38.96
C ASN A 10 18.48 19.88 37.76
N THR A 11 19.46 19.73 36.87
CA THR A 11 19.37 18.85 35.68
C THR A 11 19.21 17.36 36.00
N LYS A 12 19.40 16.96 37.26
CA LYS A 12 19.20 15.59 37.77
C LYS A 12 17.86 15.41 38.49
N GLY A 13 17.04 16.46 38.61
CA GLY A 13 15.75 16.39 39.30
C GLY A 13 15.80 16.59 40.81
N GLU A 14 16.95 16.99 41.36
CA GLU A 14 17.14 17.18 42.81
C GLU A 14 16.90 18.64 43.20
N PHE A 15 16.39 18.85 44.41
CA PHE A 15 16.24 20.17 45.02
C PHE A 15 16.41 20.08 46.54
N THR A 16 16.74 21.21 47.18
CA THR A 16 16.86 21.31 48.63
C THR A 16 16.07 22.50 49.12
N THR A 17 15.23 22.31 50.13
CA THR A 17 14.43 23.37 50.73
C THR A 17 14.30 23.16 52.24
N LYS A 18 14.09 24.26 52.97
CA LYS A 18 13.77 24.22 54.40
C LYS A 18 12.26 24.07 54.52
N ALA A 19 11.80 22.90 54.95
CA ALA A 19 10.39 22.63 55.13
C ALA A 19 10.14 21.86 56.44
N LEU A 20 8.99 22.10 57.05
CA LEU A 20 8.63 21.54 58.35
C LEU A 20 7.75 20.30 58.20
N LEU A 21 7.73 19.47 59.24
CA LEU A 21 6.82 18.33 59.30
C LEU A 21 5.37 18.82 59.15
N GLY A 22 4.64 18.26 58.18
CA GLY A 22 3.26 18.64 57.87
C GLY A 22 3.11 19.73 56.80
N ASP A 23 4.20 20.30 56.28
CA ASP A 23 4.13 21.15 55.09
C ASP A 23 3.73 20.33 53.86
N THR A 24 3.07 20.97 52.89
CA THR A 24 2.64 20.34 51.65
C THR A 24 3.51 20.85 50.49
N LEU A 25 4.10 19.92 49.77
CA LEU A 25 4.87 20.21 48.56
C LEU A 25 4.09 19.72 47.33
N VAL A 26 4.09 20.55 46.29
CA VAL A 26 3.45 20.26 45.01
C VAL A 26 4.53 20.21 43.94
N ALA A 27 4.64 19.09 43.23
CA ALA A 27 5.58 18.91 42.15
C ALA A 27 4.86 18.96 40.81
N ALA A 28 5.32 19.85 39.92
CA ALA A 28 4.76 20.03 38.58
C ALA A 28 5.88 20.04 37.54
N VAL A 29 5.80 19.15 36.55
CA VAL A 29 6.73 19.05 35.43
C VAL A 29 5.93 18.95 34.14
N HIS A 30 6.35 19.67 33.10
CA HIS A 30 5.67 19.62 31.81
C HIS A 30 5.62 18.20 31.25
N GLY A 31 4.43 17.76 30.79
CA GLY A 31 4.21 16.40 30.27
C GLY A 31 3.91 15.33 31.33
N TYR A 32 3.82 15.71 32.62
CA TYR A 32 3.46 14.82 33.72
C TYR A 32 2.29 15.38 34.53
N ASN A 33 1.53 14.50 35.19
CA ASN A 33 0.50 14.89 36.14
C ASN A 33 1.16 15.48 37.39
N VAL A 34 0.53 16.55 37.91
CA VAL A 34 0.93 17.18 39.17
C VAL A 34 0.72 16.19 40.30
N ASP A 35 1.69 16.10 41.21
CA ASP A 35 1.59 15.27 42.41
C ASP A 35 1.83 16.11 43.66
N THR A 36 1.19 15.73 44.76
CA THR A 36 1.22 16.46 46.03
C THR A 36 1.62 15.53 47.15
N LEU A 37 2.60 15.95 47.96
CA LEU A 37 3.09 15.16 49.07
C LEU A 37 3.19 16.03 50.33
N VAL A 38 2.67 15.50 51.43
CA VAL A 38 2.81 16.09 52.77
C VAL A 38 4.09 15.57 53.39
N ILE A 39 4.95 16.47 53.85
CA ILE A 39 6.30 16.13 54.31
C ILE A 39 6.22 15.19 55.52
N PRO A 40 6.73 13.94 55.39
CA PRO A 40 6.81 13.01 56.50
C PRO A 40 8.04 13.32 57.37
N LYS A 41 8.19 12.61 58.49
CA LYS A 41 9.40 12.69 59.32
C LYS A 41 10.55 11.92 58.65
N ALA A 42 11.07 12.45 57.55
CA ALA A 42 12.15 11.85 56.76
C ALA A 42 13.14 12.91 56.28
N ASN A 43 14.40 12.52 56.12
CA ASN A 43 15.47 13.40 55.64
C ASN A 43 15.49 13.58 54.12
N ALA A 44 14.78 12.71 53.39
CA ALA A 44 14.66 12.74 51.94
C ALA A 44 13.25 12.32 51.53
N VAL A 45 12.77 12.90 50.43
CA VAL A 45 11.42 12.71 49.90
C VAL A 45 11.53 12.56 48.39
N LEU A 46 10.75 11.63 47.80
CA LEU A 46 10.74 11.37 46.36
C LEU A 46 9.36 11.64 45.77
N PHE A 47 9.33 12.24 44.58
CA PHE A 47 8.12 12.42 43.77
C PHE A 47 8.14 11.45 42.59
N TYR A 48 7.04 10.69 42.41
CA TYR A 48 6.87 9.77 41.29
C TYR A 48 5.79 10.30 40.36
N LEU A 49 6.15 11.22 39.46
CA LEU A 49 5.19 11.83 38.55
C LEU A 49 4.78 10.85 37.44
N LYS A 50 3.48 10.74 37.20
CA LYS A 50 2.91 9.94 36.10
C LYS A 50 2.85 10.76 34.83
N ARG A 51 3.36 10.24 33.71
CA ARG A 51 3.35 10.93 32.40
C ARG A 51 1.90 11.18 31.95
N ASN A 52 1.59 12.40 31.51
CA ASN A 52 0.26 12.80 31.01
C ASN A 52 0.16 12.70 29.48
N SER A 53 1.06 11.97 28.83
CA SER A 53 1.03 11.72 27.39
C SER A 53 0.87 10.23 27.13
N ILE A 54 -0.10 9.86 26.30
CA ILE A 54 -0.09 8.54 25.66
C ILE A 54 0.97 8.61 24.56
N GLN A 55 2.05 7.83 24.70
CA GLN A 55 2.99 7.66 23.59
C GLN A 55 2.33 6.73 22.59
N LEU A 56 1.67 7.30 21.58
CA LEU A 56 1.16 6.54 20.46
C LEU A 56 2.36 5.94 19.72
N GLN A 57 2.34 4.62 19.51
CA GLN A 57 3.29 3.96 18.62
C GLN A 57 3.04 4.52 17.22
N GLU A 58 4.09 5.07 16.60
CA GLU A 58 4.04 5.44 15.19
C GLU A 58 3.80 4.17 14.38
N VAL A 59 2.57 4.01 13.87
CA VAL A 59 2.32 3.01 12.83
C VAL A 59 2.82 3.63 11.54
N THR A 60 4.07 3.33 11.19
CA THR A 60 4.56 3.61 9.84
C THR A 60 3.74 2.75 8.89
N ILE A 61 2.70 3.33 8.29
CA ILE A 61 2.07 2.78 7.09
C ILE A 61 3.11 2.97 6.00
N ASN A 62 4.03 2.02 5.90
CA ASN A 62 4.79 1.85 4.68
C ASN A 62 3.74 1.49 3.63
N ASP A 63 3.31 2.49 2.85
CA ASP A 63 2.61 2.31 1.59
C ASP A 63 3.56 1.60 0.63
N THR A 64 3.92 0.36 0.96
CA THR A 64 4.55 -0.54 0.03
C THR A 64 3.42 -0.95 -0.88
N LEU A 65 3.18 -0.10 -1.89
CA LEU A 65 2.37 -0.42 -3.05
C LEU A 65 2.59 -1.89 -3.34
N LEU A 66 1.56 -2.69 -3.06
CA LEU A 66 1.69 -4.13 -3.02
C LEU A 66 2.24 -4.54 -4.39
N SER A 67 3.38 -5.24 -4.43
CA SER A 67 4.02 -5.55 -5.72
C SER A 67 3.02 -6.24 -6.63
N PRO A 68 3.10 -6.05 -7.96
CA PRO A 68 2.14 -6.65 -8.89
C PRO A 68 1.95 -8.16 -8.65
N ASP A 69 3.02 -8.88 -8.31
CA ASP A 69 2.97 -10.32 -8.00
C ASP A 69 2.22 -10.62 -6.70
N LYS A 70 2.44 -9.82 -5.64
CA LYS A 70 1.69 -9.97 -4.38
C LYS A 70 0.20 -9.68 -4.58
N ARG A 71 -0.13 -8.68 -5.42
CA ARG A 71 -1.53 -8.39 -5.79
C ARG A 71 -2.16 -9.54 -6.55
N LEU A 72 -1.47 -10.05 -7.57
CA LEU A 72 -1.93 -11.20 -8.33
C LEU A 72 -2.16 -12.42 -7.44
N ASN A 73 -1.22 -12.74 -6.55
CA ASN A 73 -1.34 -13.88 -5.64
C ASN A 73 -2.53 -13.71 -4.68
N ARG A 74 -2.77 -12.50 -4.17
CA ARG A 74 -3.94 -12.21 -3.36
C ARG A 74 -5.24 -12.42 -4.13
N THR A 75 -5.34 -11.87 -5.35
CA THR A 75 -6.51 -12.02 -6.21
C THR A 75 -6.74 -13.49 -6.59
N LYS A 76 -5.69 -14.24 -6.90
CA LYS A 76 -5.79 -15.69 -7.16
C LYS A 76 -6.30 -16.47 -5.95
N ASN A 77 -5.85 -16.13 -4.74
CA ASN A 77 -6.32 -16.77 -3.52
C ASN A 77 -7.79 -16.45 -3.22
N GLU A 78 -8.23 -15.22 -3.49
CA GLU A 78 -9.61 -14.78 -3.31
C GLU A 78 -10.57 -15.49 -4.27
N TYR A 79 -10.15 -15.69 -5.52
CA TYR A 79 -10.94 -16.36 -6.57
C TYR A 79 -10.50 -17.80 -6.85
N LYS A 80 -9.96 -18.51 -5.85
CA LYS A 80 -9.35 -19.84 -6.01
C LYS A 80 -10.29 -20.85 -6.66
N ASP A 81 -11.55 -20.90 -6.22
CA ASP A 81 -12.56 -21.83 -6.75
C ASP A 81 -12.90 -21.56 -8.23
N ILE A 82 -12.87 -20.30 -8.65
CA ILE A 82 -13.12 -19.90 -10.02
C ILE A 82 -11.89 -20.22 -10.88
N TYR A 83 -10.68 -19.99 -10.37
CA TYR A 83 -9.45 -20.38 -11.07
C TYR A 83 -9.38 -21.87 -11.35
N PHE A 84 -9.75 -22.68 -10.36
CA PHE A 84 -9.83 -24.13 -10.50
C PHE A 84 -10.80 -24.54 -11.62
N LYS A 85 -11.98 -23.91 -11.68
CA LYS A 85 -13.01 -24.19 -12.71
C LYS A 85 -12.64 -23.66 -14.10
N GLY A 86 -11.79 -22.64 -14.17
CA GLY A 86 -11.32 -22.04 -15.43
C GLY A 86 -10.17 -22.80 -16.09
N ASP A 87 -9.44 -23.63 -15.34
CA ASP A 87 -8.29 -24.40 -15.83
C ASP A 87 -8.64 -25.89 -16.07
N PRO A 88 -9.01 -26.27 -17.32
CA PRO A 88 -9.33 -27.66 -17.64
C PRO A 88 -8.11 -28.59 -17.56
N GLN A 89 -6.86 -28.12 -17.67
CA GLN A 89 -5.68 -29.01 -17.60
C GLN A 89 -5.43 -29.52 -16.17
N ASP A 90 -5.68 -28.69 -15.16
CA ASP A 90 -5.57 -29.05 -13.75
C ASP A 90 -6.69 -30.05 -13.35
N ILE A 91 -7.90 -29.86 -13.89
CA ILE A 91 -9.03 -30.78 -13.69
C ILE A 91 -8.78 -32.15 -14.36
N LEU A 92 -8.12 -32.17 -15.53
CA LEU A 92 -7.76 -33.41 -16.23
C LEU A 92 -6.72 -34.25 -15.45
N GLN A 93 -5.80 -33.61 -14.73
CA GLN A 93 -4.78 -34.30 -13.92
C GLN A 93 -5.40 -34.97 -12.69
N MET A 94 -6.31 -34.31 -11.97
CA MET A 94 -6.98 -34.92 -10.80
C MET A 94 -7.99 -36.03 -11.17
N GLY A 95 -8.55 -36.02 -12.39
CA GLY A 95 -9.37 -37.13 -12.89
C GLY A 95 -8.59 -38.43 -13.11
N THR A 96 -7.26 -38.35 -13.17
CA THR A 96 -6.36 -39.49 -13.45
C THR A 96 -5.88 -40.19 -12.18
N GLU A 97 -5.84 -39.50 -11.03
CA GLU A 97 -5.30 -40.05 -9.78
C GLU A 97 -6.22 -41.07 -9.08
N ASN A 98 -7.52 -41.09 -9.39
CA ASN A 98 -8.50 -41.93 -8.67
C ASN A 98 -9.09 -43.11 -9.48
N ARG A 99 -8.52 -43.46 -10.65
CA ARG A 99 -8.94 -44.65 -11.41
C ARG A 99 -7.75 -45.38 -12.03
N PRO A 100 -7.36 -46.55 -11.50
CA PRO A 100 -6.38 -47.40 -12.18
C PRO A 100 -7.06 -47.98 -13.44
N GLY A 101 -6.63 -47.54 -14.62
CA GLY A 101 -6.88 -48.27 -15.88
C GLY A 101 -7.89 -47.69 -16.88
N GLY A 102 -8.10 -46.38 -16.97
CA GLY A 102 -8.96 -45.82 -18.02
C GLY A 102 -8.48 -44.48 -18.57
N ALA A 103 -8.11 -44.44 -19.85
CA ALA A 103 -7.96 -43.20 -20.61
C ALA A 103 -9.34 -42.57 -20.83
N GLY A 104 -9.86 -41.88 -19.81
CA GLY A 104 -11.12 -41.17 -19.85
C GLY A 104 -10.88 -39.69 -19.55
N LEU A 105 -11.20 -38.84 -20.51
CA LEU A 105 -11.27 -37.39 -20.32
C LEU A 105 -12.21 -37.15 -19.13
N GLY A 106 -11.70 -36.55 -18.04
CA GLY A 106 -12.50 -36.30 -16.85
C GLY A 106 -13.79 -35.57 -17.22
N ILE A 107 -14.96 -36.16 -16.92
CA ILE A 107 -16.27 -35.61 -17.27
C ILE A 107 -16.43 -34.18 -16.73
N ASP A 108 -15.83 -33.91 -15.57
CA ASP A 108 -15.80 -32.58 -14.95
C ASP A 108 -14.98 -31.55 -15.76
N ALA A 109 -13.90 -31.98 -16.44
CA ALA A 109 -13.12 -31.11 -17.32
C ALA A 109 -13.87 -30.81 -18.64
N ILE A 110 -14.59 -31.80 -19.20
CA ILE A 110 -15.45 -31.56 -20.36
C ILE A 110 -16.61 -30.62 -19.97
N PHE A 111 -17.19 -30.81 -18.79
CA PHE A 111 -18.25 -29.95 -18.27
C PHE A 111 -17.76 -28.52 -18.01
N SER A 112 -16.57 -28.31 -17.45
CA SER A 112 -16.00 -26.97 -17.28
C SER A 112 -15.67 -26.29 -18.63
N LEU A 113 -15.26 -27.06 -19.64
CA LEU A 113 -15.05 -26.52 -20.99
C LEU A 113 -16.35 -26.00 -21.62
N LEU A 114 -17.45 -26.75 -21.49
CA LEU A 114 -18.72 -26.47 -22.17
C LEU A 114 -19.74 -25.67 -21.34
N SER A 115 -19.60 -25.62 -20.02
CA SER A 115 -20.53 -24.95 -19.13
C SER A 115 -20.41 -23.41 -19.21
N ARG A 116 -21.54 -22.74 -18.93
CA ARG A 116 -21.57 -21.28 -18.76
C ARG A 116 -20.67 -20.82 -17.61
N GLU A 117 -20.59 -21.63 -16.55
CA GLU A 117 -19.74 -21.34 -15.40
C GLU A 117 -18.26 -21.36 -15.75
N GLY A 118 -17.79 -22.39 -16.47
CA GLY A 118 -16.39 -22.42 -16.93
C GLY A 118 -16.06 -21.35 -17.97
N LYS A 119 -17.02 -20.95 -18.83
CA LYS A 119 -16.86 -19.79 -19.71
C LYS A 119 -16.66 -18.49 -18.91
N ASN A 120 -17.48 -18.27 -17.89
CA ASN A 120 -17.36 -17.09 -17.02
C ASN A 120 -16.05 -17.12 -16.22
N ALA A 121 -15.61 -18.29 -15.78
CA ALA A 121 -14.35 -18.47 -15.09
C ALA A 121 -13.15 -18.08 -15.95
N ARG A 122 -13.11 -18.54 -17.22
CA ARG A 122 -12.07 -18.14 -18.18
C ARG A 122 -12.07 -16.64 -18.45
N TYR A 123 -13.26 -16.03 -18.61
CA TYR A 123 -13.38 -14.58 -18.76
C TYR A 123 -12.83 -13.82 -17.55
N LEU A 124 -13.07 -14.29 -16.33
CA LEU A 124 -12.47 -13.70 -15.13
C LEU A 124 -10.93 -13.85 -15.13
N GLN A 125 -10.40 -15.00 -15.54
CA GLN A 125 -8.96 -15.21 -15.65
C GLN A 125 -8.32 -14.23 -16.65
N GLU A 126 -8.96 -14.00 -17.80
CA GLU A 126 -8.52 -13.01 -18.80
C GLU A 126 -8.48 -11.59 -18.22
N ILE A 127 -9.51 -11.20 -17.45
CA ILE A 127 -9.53 -9.91 -16.75
C ILE A 127 -8.37 -9.79 -15.77
N ILE A 128 -8.16 -10.81 -14.93
CA ILE A 128 -7.11 -10.79 -13.91
C ILE A 128 -5.72 -10.75 -14.56
N GLU A 129 -5.51 -11.47 -15.67
CA GLU A 129 -4.26 -11.43 -16.42
C GLU A 129 -4.02 -10.05 -17.03
N ARG A 130 -5.06 -9.43 -17.62
CA ARG A 130 -4.99 -8.07 -18.14
C ARG A 130 -4.62 -7.07 -17.03
N ASP A 131 -5.30 -7.15 -15.90
CA ASP A 131 -5.09 -6.27 -14.76
C ASP A 131 -3.67 -6.45 -14.19
N TYR A 132 -3.15 -7.67 -14.15
CA TYR A 132 -1.77 -7.94 -13.77
C TYR A 132 -0.77 -7.27 -14.72
N LYS A 133 -0.95 -7.43 -16.04
CA LYS A 133 -0.11 -6.77 -17.05
C LYS A 133 -0.13 -5.26 -16.89
N ASP A 134 -1.32 -4.68 -16.66
CA ASP A 134 -1.48 -3.25 -16.41
C ASP A 134 -0.81 -2.78 -15.12
N ASN A 135 -0.88 -3.59 -14.07
CA ASN A 135 -0.19 -3.30 -12.81
C ASN A 135 1.33 -3.34 -12.97
N ILE A 136 1.89 -4.28 -13.74
CA ILE A 136 3.32 -4.32 -14.05
C ILE A 136 3.76 -3.07 -14.82
N ILE A 137 2.98 -2.64 -15.81
CA ILE A 137 3.23 -1.39 -16.55
C ILE A 137 3.21 -0.21 -15.58
N ASN A 138 2.14 -0.05 -14.80
CA ASN A 138 1.97 1.09 -13.89
C ASN A 138 3.02 1.14 -12.78
N TYR A 139 3.54 -0.02 -12.35
CA TYR A 139 4.58 -0.11 -11.34
C TYR A 139 5.92 0.48 -11.81
N ARG A 140 6.25 0.34 -13.10
CA ARG A 140 7.49 0.90 -13.69
C ARG A 140 7.28 2.26 -14.39
N TYR A 141 6.11 2.47 -15.00
CA TYR A 141 5.75 3.66 -15.76
C TYR A 141 4.86 4.59 -14.93
N THR A 142 5.46 5.21 -13.91
CA THR A 142 4.73 6.05 -12.94
C THR A 142 4.60 7.51 -13.39
N ALA A 143 3.56 8.19 -12.92
CA ALA A 143 3.37 9.62 -13.11
C ALA A 143 4.60 10.43 -12.65
N THR A 144 5.19 10.05 -11.51
CA THR A 144 6.39 10.67 -10.95
C THR A 144 7.61 10.53 -11.86
N LEU A 145 7.84 9.34 -12.44
CA LEU A 145 8.94 9.12 -13.38
C LEU A 145 8.77 10.00 -14.61
N ILE A 146 7.56 10.03 -15.16
CA ILE A 146 7.27 10.77 -16.39
C ILE A 146 7.40 12.28 -16.14
N ASN A 147 6.85 12.78 -15.03
CA ASN A 147 7.03 14.16 -14.62
C ASN A 147 8.52 14.52 -14.48
N ARG A 148 9.32 13.67 -13.83
CA ARG A 148 10.77 13.89 -13.70
C ARG A 148 11.48 13.98 -15.05
N VAL A 149 11.08 13.18 -16.03
CA VAL A 149 11.73 13.12 -17.35
C VAL A 149 11.24 14.21 -18.30
N THR A 150 9.97 14.60 -18.22
CA THR A 150 9.29 15.46 -19.22
C THR A 150 8.88 16.83 -18.69
N GLY A 151 8.76 16.99 -17.37
CA GLY A 151 8.20 18.18 -16.72
C GLY A 151 6.68 18.32 -16.85
N LEU A 152 5.97 17.35 -17.44
CA LEU A 152 4.52 17.40 -17.58
C LEU A 152 3.81 17.29 -16.22
N THR A 153 2.76 18.08 -16.02
CA THR A 153 1.90 18.07 -14.82
C THR A 153 0.42 17.92 -15.20
N ASP A 154 -0.39 17.56 -14.20
CA ASP A 154 -1.85 17.57 -14.24
C ASP A 154 -2.43 16.87 -15.48
N ASP A 155 -3.40 17.50 -16.17
CA ASP A 155 -4.10 16.93 -17.32
C ASP A 155 -3.17 16.54 -18.46
N ARG A 156 -2.09 17.30 -18.69
CA ARG A 156 -1.13 16.99 -19.76
C ARG A 156 -0.33 15.74 -19.46
N LEU A 157 -0.03 15.49 -18.17
CA LEU A 157 0.64 14.27 -17.72
C LEU A 157 -0.27 13.06 -17.94
N LEU A 158 -1.54 13.16 -17.56
CA LEU A 158 -2.52 12.08 -17.74
C LEU A 158 -2.78 11.79 -19.22
N ASP A 159 -2.96 12.82 -20.05
CA ASP A 159 -3.14 12.68 -21.50
C ASP A 159 -1.93 12.01 -22.16
N PHE A 160 -0.71 12.43 -21.80
CA PHE A 160 0.51 11.79 -22.28
C PHE A 160 0.60 10.31 -21.85
N MET A 161 0.31 10.02 -20.58
CA MET A 161 0.32 8.65 -20.06
C MET A 161 -0.67 7.73 -20.77
N GLN A 162 -1.85 8.25 -21.10
CA GLN A 162 -2.89 7.52 -21.83
C GLN A 162 -2.48 7.26 -23.28
N GLN A 163 -1.94 8.28 -23.96
CA GLN A 163 -1.57 8.19 -25.37
C GLN A 163 -0.29 7.39 -25.63
N TYR A 164 0.69 7.48 -24.74
CA TYR A 164 2.01 6.87 -24.89
C TYR A 164 2.27 5.79 -23.83
N ARG A 165 1.32 4.86 -23.69
CA ARG A 165 1.45 3.72 -22.78
C ARG A 165 2.38 2.65 -23.38
N PRO A 166 3.47 2.26 -22.71
CA PRO A 166 4.34 1.19 -23.20
C PRO A 166 3.64 -0.18 -23.12
N SER A 167 4.05 -1.11 -23.98
CA SER A 167 3.52 -2.47 -23.95
C SER A 167 4.09 -3.27 -22.77
N TYR A 168 3.32 -4.26 -22.31
CA TYR A 168 3.76 -5.18 -21.25
C TYR A 168 5.11 -5.85 -21.57
N ASN A 169 5.27 -6.35 -22.79
CA ASN A 169 6.52 -7.01 -23.22
C ASN A 169 7.72 -6.07 -23.22
N PHE A 170 7.53 -4.80 -23.58
CA PHE A 170 8.58 -3.80 -23.48
C PHE A 170 8.97 -3.58 -22.01
N ILE A 171 7.99 -3.38 -21.13
CA ILE A 171 8.23 -3.18 -19.69
C ILE A 171 8.93 -4.37 -19.03
N LEU A 172 8.70 -5.61 -19.47
CA LEU A 172 9.42 -6.76 -18.92
C LEU A 172 10.90 -6.82 -19.31
N ARG A 173 11.25 -6.32 -20.51
CA ARG A 173 12.60 -6.45 -21.08
C ARG A 173 13.44 -5.20 -20.92
N ALA A 174 12.80 -4.04 -20.84
CA ALA A 174 13.48 -2.76 -20.81
C ALA A 174 14.24 -2.56 -19.50
N ASP A 175 15.49 -2.14 -19.60
CA ASP A 175 16.19 -1.54 -18.46
C ASP A 175 15.71 -0.10 -18.21
N GLU A 176 16.26 0.55 -17.19
CA GLU A 176 15.89 1.93 -16.83
C GLU A 176 16.24 2.93 -17.94
N TYR A 177 17.39 2.79 -18.59
CA TYR A 177 17.84 3.68 -19.64
C TYR A 177 16.94 3.61 -20.89
N GLN A 178 16.56 2.40 -21.29
CA GLN A 178 15.65 2.14 -22.39
C GLN A 178 14.26 2.70 -22.10
N LEU A 179 13.76 2.56 -20.88
CA LEU A 179 12.48 3.15 -20.47
C LEU A 179 12.52 4.68 -20.52
N ILE A 180 13.58 5.31 -20.00
CA ILE A 180 13.76 6.77 -20.08
C ILE A 180 13.87 7.24 -21.53
N SER A 181 14.58 6.51 -22.37
CA SER A 181 14.72 6.82 -23.81
C SER A 181 13.37 6.74 -24.52
N PHE A 182 12.56 5.72 -24.22
CA PHE A 182 11.19 5.60 -24.71
C PHE A 182 10.33 6.80 -24.29
N ILE A 183 10.41 7.23 -23.03
CA ILE A 183 9.68 8.41 -22.54
C ILE A 183 10.08 9.67 -23.31
N LYS A 184 11.40 9.91 -23.49
CA LYS A 184 11.91 11.10 -24.20
C LYS A 184 11.48 11.13 -25.67
N GLU A 185 11.54 10.00 -26.36
CA GLU A 185 11.10 9.88 -27.75
C GLU A 185 9.58 10.09 -27.88
N SER A 186 8.80 9.46 -27.01
CA SER A 186 7.35 9.62 -26.95
C SER A 186 6.97 11.07 -26.65
N PHE A 187 7.68 11.73 -25.74
CA PHE A 187 7.45 13.12 -25.39
C PHE A 187 7.73 14.07 -26.56
N ARG A 188 8.80 13.83 -27.34
CA ARG A 188 9.07 14.59 -28.57
C ARG A 188 7.91 14.49 -29.57
N ARG A 189 7.32 13.30 -29.72
CA ARG A 189 6.14 13.09 -30.58
C ARG A 189 4.88 13.76 -30.02
N TYR A 190 4.69 13.71 -28.71
CA TYR A 190 3.58 14.38 -28.05
C TYR A 190 3.66 15.90 -28.21
N GLN A 191 4.85 16.49 -28.11
CA GLN A 191 5.06 17.91 -28.33
C GLN A 191 4.81 18.34 -29.78
N SER A 192 5.11 17.48 -30.77
CA SER A 192 4.86 17.81 -32.17
C SER A 192 3.39 17.71 -32.54
N ASN A 193 2.66 16.74 -31.99
CA ASN A 193 1.22 16.63 -32.17
C ASN A 193 0.55 15.97 -30.94
N PRO A 194 0.03 16.77 -30.00
CA PRO A 194 -0.61 16.26 -28.77
C PRO A 194 -1.91 15.48 -29.01
N THR A 195 -2.48 15.55 -30.21
CA THR A 195 -3.74 14.86 -30.55
C THR A 195 -3.55 13.56 -31.30
N LEU A 196 -2.31 13.24 -31.69
CA LEU A 196 -2.00 12.18 -32.65
C LEU A 196 -2.55 10.80 -32.24
N ASN A 197 -2.47 10.47 -30.95
CA ASN A 197 -2.84 9.17 -30.42
C ASN A 197 -4.06 9.23 -29.49
N ARG A 198 -4.83 10.34 -29.52
CA ARG A 198 -6.06 10.42 -28.76
C ARG A 198 -7.10 9.47 -29.34
N LEU A 199 -7.77 8.74 -28.46
CA LEU A 199 -8.92 7.93 -28.85
C LEU A 199 -10.03 8.86 -29.38
N PRO A 200 -10.76 8.43 -30.43
CA PRO A 200 -11.91 9.19 -30.90
C PRO A 200 -12.96 9.31 -29.78
N PRO A 201 -13.73 10.41 -29.74
CA PRO A 201 -14.81 10.55 -28.77
C PRO A 201 -15.81 9.40 -28.94
N LEU A 202 -16.39 8.95 -27.84
CA LEU A 202 -17.45 7.94 -27.87
C LEU A 202 -18.60 8.45 -28.74
N ILE A 203 -18.97 7.69 -29.77
CA ILE A 203 -20.15 8.00 -30.59
C ILE A 203 -21.36 7.72 -29.69
N PRO A 204 -22.22 8.71 -29.41
CA PRO A 204 -23.43 8.45 -28.63
C PRO A 204 -24.32 7.49 -29.43
N GLU A 205 -24.64 6.33 -28.85
CA GLU A 205 -25.72 5.49 -29.37
C GLU A 205 -27.03 6.26 -29.20
N TYR A 206 -27.53 6.85 -30.30
CA TYR A 206 -28.92 7.27 -30.35
C TYR A 206 -29.78 6.00 -30.39
N LYS A 207 -30.43 5.70 -29.26
CA LYS A 207 -31.56 4.75 -29.19
C LYS A 207 -32.86 5.45 -29.48
#